data_AF-A0AB37E4V6-F1
#
_entry.id   AF-A0AB37E4V6-F1
#
_cell.length_a   1.000
_cell.length_b   1.000
_cell.length_c   1.000
_cell.angle_alpha   90.00
_cell.angle_beta   90.00
_cell.angle_gamma   90.00
#
_symmetry.space_group_name_H-M   'P 1'
#
loop_
_entity.id
_entity.type
_entity.pdbx_description
1 polymer ?
#
loop_
_entity_poly.entity_id
_entity_poly.type
_entity_poly.pdbx_seq_one_letter_code
_entity_poly.pdbx_strand_id
1 'polypeptide(L)'
;MRLYDRVAEAQWGQGGGQARLDALSADLGGPPVRLHDLALFLALEQGAPVALDAQQLAGLTRQLRFVMSPSAGMRLAAARAYGRAGESATAGALLQAALLQSLYPTRRDYADPGDPAPDAAAFLTVLAAFPDQGAARRIRGDLARLAQRQAASPAVMAPFAALASAAD
;
A
#
# COMPACT_ATOMS: atom_id res chain seq x y z
N MET A 1 8.76 11.00 -1.87
CA MET A 1 7.35 11.12 -1.46
C MET A 1 6.48 11.17 -2.70
N ARG A 2 5.38 10.43 -2.73
CA ARG A 2 4.57 10.23 -3.94
C ARG A 2 3.72 11.46 -4.24
N LEU A 3 3.20 11.58 -5.46
CA LEU A 3 2.35 12.73 -5.82
C LEU A 3 1.11 12.83 -4.91
N TYR A 4 0.38 11.72 -4.75
CA TYR A 4 -0.85 11.72 -3.96
C TYR A 4 -0.61 11.86 -2.46
N ASP A 5 0.53 11.41 -1.94
CA ASP A 5 0.93 11.66 -0.54
C ASP A 5 1.06 13.16 -0.28
N ARG A 6 1.71 13.90 -1.19
CA ARG A 6 1.83 15.37 -1.11
C ARG A 6 0.48 16.07 -1.17
N VAL A 7 -0.41 15.62 -2.05
CA VAL A 7 -1.76 16.17 -2.18
C VAL A 7 -2.58 15.90 -0.91
N ALA A 8 -2.50 14.69 -0.38
CA ALA A 8 -3.18 14.33 0.86
C ALA A 8 -2.67 15.15 2.06
N GLU A 9 -1.35 15.33 2.19
CA GLU A 9 -0.75 16.17 3.22
C GLU A 9 -1.24 17.62 3.15
N ALA A 10 -1.30 18.20 1.93
CA ALA A 10 -1.84 19.54 1.74
C ALA A 10 -3.33 19.63 2.13
N GLN A 11 -4.14 18.62 1.81
CA GLN A 11 -5.56 18.56 2.19
C GLN A 11 -5.74 18.48 3.72
N TRP A 12 -4.91 17.69 4.39
CA TRP A 12 -4.90 17.61 5.85
C TRP A 12 -4.45 18.92 6.48
N GLY A 13 -3.39 19.56 5.97
CA GLY A 13 -2.91 20.86 6.44
C GLY A 13 -3.92 22.01 6.28
N GLN A 14 -4.82 21.91 5.30
CA GLN A 14 -5.90 22.87 5.07
C GLN A 14 -7.20 22.53 5.84
N GLY A 15 -7.24 21.43 6.60
CA GLY A 15 -8.42 20.99 7.33
C GLY A 15 -9.50 20.30 6.47
N GLY A 16 -9.26 20.10 5.18
CA GLY A 16 -10.19 19.46 4.23
C GLY A 16 -10.05 17.94 4.11
N GLY A 17 -9.01 17.36 4.72
CA GLY A 17 -8.66 15.93 4.56
C GLY A 17 -9.79 14.96 4.88
N GLN A 18 -10.47 15.13 6.03
CA GLN A 18 -11.55 14.23 6.44
C GLN A 18 -12.75 14.31 5.48
N ALA A 19 -13.23 15.52 5.17
CA ALA A 19 -14.35 15.71 4.26
C ALA A 19 -14.06 15.13 2.86
N ARG A 20 -12.81 15.25 2.38
CA ARG A 20 -12.42 14.66 1.10
C ARG A 20 -12.34 13.14 1.17
N LEU A 21 -11.85 12.57 2.26
CA LEU A 21 -11.81 11.13 2.50
C LEU A 21 -13.23 10.55 2.53
N ASP A 22 -14.16 11.18 3.25
CA ASP A 22 -15.55 10.74 3.37
C ASP A 22 -16.26 10.75 2.00
N ALA A 23 -16.06 11.81 1.21
CA ALA A 23 -16.61 11.90 -0.14
C ALA A 23 -16.11 10.77 -1.04
N LEU A 24 -14.80 10.51 -1.06
CA LEU A 24 -14.21 9.42 -1.84
C LEU A 24 -14.64 8.04 -1.32
N SER A 25 -14.83 7.91 0.00
CA SER A 25 -15.30 6.69 0.63
C SER A 25 -16.73 6.33 0.20
N ALA A 26 -17.60 7.33 0.02
CA ALA A 26 -18.98 7.10 -0.41
C ALA A 26 -19.05 6.47 -1.81
N ASP A 27 -18.08 6.79 -2.68
CA ASP A 27 -18.02 6.28 -4.05
C ASP A 27 -17.51 4.83 -4.13
N LEU A 28 -16.84 4.30 -3.09
CA LEU A 28 -16.26 2.96 -3.11
C LEU A 28 -17.29 1.85 -3.33
N GLY A 29 -18.52 2.04 -2.86
CA GLY A 29 -19.62 1.09 -3.03
C GLY A 29 -20.27 1.11 -4.42
N GLY A 30 -19.99 2.15 -5.22
CA GLY A 30 -20.63 2.45 -6.49
C GLY A 30 -19.89 1.90 -7.72
N PRO A 31 -20.02 2.56 -8.89
CA PRO A 31 -19.31 2.19 -10.12
C PRO A 31 -17.78 2.31 -9.97
N PRO A 32 -16.99 1.83 -10.94
CA PRO A 32 -15.54 1.96 -10.91
C PRO A 32 -15.09 3.42 -10.79
N VAL A 33 -14.34 3.72 -9.73
CA VAL A 33 -13.76 5.06 -9.52
C VAL A 33 -12.53 5.26 -10.40
N ARG A 34 -12.17 6.51 -10.67
CA ARG A 34 -10.95 6.82 -11.43
C ARG A 34 -9.72 6.42 -10.62
N LEU A 35 -8.65 5.99 -11.32
CA LEU A 35 -7.40 5.59 -10.69
C LEU A 35 -6.83 6.66 -9.75
N HIS A 36 -6.88 7.93 -10.18
CA HIS A 36 -6.42 9.08 -9.40
C HIS A 36 -7.23 9.31 -8.12
N ASP A 37 -8.54 9.06 -8.16
CA ASP A 37 -9.41 9.19 -6.99
C ASP A 37 -9.16 8.05 -5.99
N LEU A 38 -8.92 6.82 -6.48
CA LEU A 38 -8.51 5.71 -5.64
C LEU A 38 -7.13 5.92 -5.00
N ALA A 39 -6.17 6.46 -5.76
CA ALA A 39 -4.84 6.78 -5.26
C ALA A 39 -4.91 7.89 -4.19
N LEU A 40 -5.71 8.93 -4.42
CA LEU A 40 -5.93 10.00 -3.45
C LEU A 40 -6.66 9.48 -2.20
N PHE A 41 -7.66 8.61 -2.34
CA PHE A 41 -8.34 7.95 -1.22
C PHE A 41 -7.35 7.21 -0.33
N LEU A 42 -6.51 6.37 -0.92
CA LEU A 42 -5.49 5.60 -0.20
C LEU A 42 -4.42 6.48 0.45
N ALA A 43 -4.08 7.62 -0.15
CA ALA A 43 -3.15 8.58 0.44
C ALA A 43 -3.78 9.34 1.62
N LEU A 44 -5.05 9.77 1.50
CA LEU A 44 -5.79 10.44 2.57
C LEU A 44 -6.01 9.53 3.77
N GLU A 45 -6.31 8.25 3.55
CA GLU A 45 -6.47 7.25 4.61
C GLU A 45 -5.23 7.14 5.51
N GLN A 46 -4.04 7.51 5.02
CA GLN A 46 -2.82 7.54 5.83
C GLN A 46 -2.88 8.52 7.01
N GLY A 47 -3.47 9.68 6.78
CA GLY A 47 -3.63 10.71 7.80
C GLY A 47 -4.92 10.55 8.61
N ALA A 48 -5.77 9.58 8.28
CA ALA A 48 -7.06 9.41 8.94
C ALA A 48 -6.88 9.00 10.42
N PRO A 49 -7.68 9.58 11.33
CA PRO A 49 -7.60 9.23 12.76
C PRO A 49 -8.13 7.83 13.05
N VAL A 50 -9.05 7.34 12.21
CA VAL A 50 -9.71 6.04 12.36
C VAL A 50 -9.40 5.18 11.13
N ALA A 51 -9.18 3.89 11.35
CA ALA A 51 -9.01 2.92 10.26
C ALA A 51 -10.32 2.72 9.48
N LEU A 52 -10.21 2.20 8.26
CA LEU A 52 -11.39 1.87 7.45
C LEU A 52 -12.25 0.80 8.13
N ASP A 53 -13.57 0.98 8.07
CA ASP A 53 -14.51 -0.04 8.51
C ASP A 53 -14.67 -1.18 7.48
N ALA A 54 -15.41 -2.23 7.86
CA ALA A 54 -15.63 -3.40 7.00
C ALA A 54 -16.32 -3.06 5.67
N GLN A 55 -17.22 -2.08 5.64
CA GLN A 55 -17.93 -1.66 4.42
C GLN A 55 -16.96 -0.94 3.46
N GLN A 56 -16.14 -0.04 4.00
CA GLN A 56 -15.11 0.67 3.26
C GLN A 56 -14.05 -0.29 2.69
N LEU A 57 -13.63 -1.29 3.47
CA LEU A 57 -12.70 -2.33 2.99
C LEU A 57 -13.31 -3.19 1.88
N ALA A 58 -14.58 -3.56 1.99
CA ALA A 58 -15.28 -4.29 0.93
C ALA A 58 -15.38 -3.45 -0.36
N GLY A 59 -15.65 -2.15 -0.23
CA GLY A 59 -15.62 -1.19 -1.31
C GLY A 59 -14.24 -1.07 -1.95
N LEU A 60 -13.19 -0.88 -1.15
CA LEU A 60 -11.80 -0.84 -1.62
C LEU A 60 -11.43 -2.12 -2.38
N THR A 61 -11.79 -3.28 -1.85
CA THR A 61 -11.57 -4.59 -2.50
C THR A 61 -12.21 -4.62 -3.87
N ARG A 62 -13.45 -4.12 -3.97
CA ARG A 62 -14.17 -4.03 -5.25
C ARG A 62 -13.46 -3.10 -6.22
N GLN A 63 -13.08 -1.89 -5.80
CA GLN A 63 -12.45 -0.92 -6.68
C GLN A 63 -11.08 -1.42 -7.19
N LEU A 64 -10.30 -2.08 -6.34
CA LEU A 64 -9.02 -2.68 -6.74
C LEU A 64 -9.17 -3.75 -7.83
N ARG A 65 -10.29 -4.48 -7.89
CA ARG A 65 -10.55 -5.46 -8.97
C ARG A 65 -10.77 -4.82 -10.34
N PHE A 66 -11.17 -3.56 -10.39
CA PHE A 66 -11.33 -2.82 -11.65
C PHE A 66 -10.04 -2.17 -12.15
N VAL A 67 -9.01 -2.12 -11.31
CA VAL A 67 -7.68 -1.66 -11.71
C VAL A 67 -6.97 -2.81 -12.43
N MET A 68 -6.81 -2.71 -13.76
CA MET A 68 -6.23 -3.79 -14.57
C MET A 68 -4.79 -4.18 -14.17
N SER A 69 -4.00 -3.23 -13.70
CA SER A 69 -2.61 -3.47 -13.26
C SER A 69 -2.23 -2.47 -12.16
N PRO A 70 -2.57 -2.75 -10.89
CA PRO A 70 -2.20 -1.88 -9.79
C PRO A 70 -0.68 -1.74 -9.68
N SER A 71 -0.19 -0.53 -9.46
CA SER A 71 1.24 -0.29 -9.20
C SER A 71 1.65 -0.87 -7.84
N ALA A 72 2.96 -1.09 -7.65
CA ALA A 72 3.48 -1.67 -6.41
C ALA A 72 3.15 -0.77 -5.23
N GLY A 73 3.26 0.54 -5.43
CA GLY A 73 2.88 1.51 -4.43
C GLY A 73 1.37 1.58 -4.18
N MET A 74 0.50 1.38 -5.17
CA MET A 74 -0.94 1.28 -4.91
C MET A 74 -1.27 0.05 -4.05
N ARG A 75 -0.65 -1.09 -4.36
CA ARG A 75 -0.77 -2.31 -3.54
C ARG A 75 -0.26 -2.09 -2.12
N LEU A 76 0.86 -1.37 -1.97
CA LEU A 76 1.44 -1.04 -0.68
C LEU A 76 0.52 -0.13 0.15
N ALA A 77 -0.05 0.91 -0.48
CA ALA A 77 -1.00 1.81 0.18
C ALA A 77 -2.31 1.09 0.58
N ALA A 78 -2.83 0.22 -0.28
CA ALA A 78 -3.96 -0.63 0.06
C ALA A 78 -3.62 -1.59 1.22
N ALA A 79 -2.44 -2.23 1.19
CA ALA A 79 -2.00 -3.10 2.27
C ALA A 79 -1.94 -2.38 3.62
N ARG A 80 -1.54 -1.11 3.62
CA ARG A 80 -1.56 -0.26 4.83
C ARG A 80 -2.98 -0.06 5.36
N ALA A 81 -3.95 0.23 4.48
CA ALA A 81 -5.35 0.39 4.87
C ALA A 81 -5.94 -0.90 5.47
N TYR A 82 -5.73 -2.05 4.83
CA TYR A 82 -6.14 -3.35 5.38
C TYR A 82 -5.41 -3.68 6.69
N GLY A 83 -4.10 -3.41 6.74
CA GLY A 83 -3.27 -3.64 7.91
C GLY A 83 -3.74 -2.84 9.12
N ARG A 84 -3.99 -1.54 8.95
CA ARG A 84 -4.55 -0.66 9.99
C ARG A 84 -5.90 -1.14 10.51
N ALA A 85 -6.73 -1.70 9.64
CA ALA A 85 -8.02 -2.27 10.01
C ALA A 85 -7.94 -3.68 10.64
N GLY A 86 -6.73 -4.26 10.74
CA GLY A 86 -6.51 -5.60 11.31
C GLY A 86 -6.62 -6.75 10.31
N GLU A 87 -6.92 -6.48 9.04
CA GLU A 87 -7.07 -7.46 7.95
C GLU A 87 -5.70 -7.97 7.43
N SER A 88 -4.97 -8.64 8.32
CA SER A 88 -3.57 -9.02 8.12
C SER A 88 -3.34 -9.97 6.94
N ALA A 89 -4.30 -10.86 6.65
CA ALA A 89 -4.18 -11.81 5.54
C ALA A 89 -4.18 -11.09 4.18
N THR A 90 -5.16 -10.22 3.95
CA THR A 90 -5.26 -9.42 2.72
C THR A 90 -4.09 -8.44 2.61
N ALA A 91 -3.72 -7.80 3.72
CA ALA A 91 -2.56 -6.92 3.76
C ALA A 91 -1.26 -7.64 3.40
N GLY A 92 -1.04 -8.85 3.94
CA GLY A 92 0.11 -9.69 3.61
C GLY A 92 0.17 -10.08 2.12
N ALA A 93 -0.96 -10.49 1.54
CA ALA A 93 -1.02 -10.82 0.11
C ALA A 93 -0.69 -9.61 -0.79
N LEU A 94 -1.19 -8.42 -0.44
CA LEU A 94 -0.90 -7.18 -1.15
C LEU A 94 0.58 -6.77 -1.02
N LEU A 95 1.18 -6.92 0.16
CA LEU A 95 2.62 -6.69 0.38
C LEU A 95 3.48 -7.64 -0.45
N GLN A 96 3.13 -8.93 -0.51
CA GLN A 96 3.85 -9.90 -1.34
C GLN A 96 3.77 -9.54 -2.82
N ALA A 97 2.59 -9.18 -3.32
CA ALA A 97 2.40 -8.76 -4.71
C ALA A 97 3.18 -7.47 -5.04
N ALA A 98 3.18 -6.49 -4.11
CA ALA A 98 3.96 -5.26 -4.26
C ALA A 98 5.47 -5.55 -4.29
N LEU A 99 5.96 -6.44 -3.43
CA LEU A 99 7.37 -6.82 -3.38
C LEU A 99 7.80 -7.50 -4.67
N LEU A 100 7.04 -8.48 -5.17
CA LEU A 100 7.35 -9.18 -6.43
C LEU A 100 7.46 -8.22 -7.61
N GLN A 101 6.52 -7.28 -7.72
CA GLN A 101 6.56 -6.25 -8.78
C GLN A 101 7.73 -5.29 -8.61
N SER A 102 8.13 -5.00 -7.36
CA SER A 102 9.28 -4.11 -7.10
C SER A 102 10.62 -4.79 -7.37
N LEU A 103 10.71 -6.12 -7.20
CA LEU A 103 11.87 -6.93 -7.59
C LEU A 103 11.98 -7.07 -9.12
N TYR A 104 10.84 -7.10 -9.82
CA TYR A 104 10.75 -7.35 -11.25
C TYR A 104 9.87 -6.32 -11.98
N PRO A 105 10.29 -5.05 -12.04
CA PRO A 105 9.50 -4.02 -12.67
C PRO A 105 9.44 -4.24 -14.19
N THR A 106 8.23 -4.28 -14.73
CA THR A 106 7.96 -4.28 -16.16
C THR A 106 7.69 -2.85 -16.65
N ARG A 107 7.82 -2.61 -17.97
CA ARG A 107 7.53 -1.29 -18.56
C ARG A 107 6.08 -0.82 -18.32
N ARG A 108 5.14 -1.73 -18.02
CA ARG A 108 3.74 -1.43 -17.71
C ARG A 108 3.50 -1.09 -16.23
N ASP A 109 4.48 -1.34 -15.35
CA ASP A 109 4.34 -1.14 -13.90
C ASP A 109 4.53 0.32 -13.47
N TYR A 110 5.01 1.19 -14.37
CA TYR A 110 5.14 2.64 -14.19
C TYR A 110 3.82 3.39 -14.41
N ALA A 111 2.69 2.80 -14.02
CA ALA A 111 1.37 3.39 -14.25
C ALA A 111 1.16 4.76 -13.57
N ASP A 112 2.02 5.15 -12.62
CA ASP A 112 2.15 6.53 -12.15
C ASP A 112 3.51 7.10 -12.59
N PRO A 113 3.59 7.86 -13.69
CA PRO A 113 4.82 8.55 -14.07
C PRO A 113 5.22 9.54 -12.96
N GLY A 114 6.36 9.28 -12.32
CA GLY A 114 6.96 10.16 -11.32
C GLY A 114 6.98 9.63 -9.88
N ASP A 115 6.34 8.49 -9.59
CA ASP A 115 6.43 7.86 -8.28
C ASP A 115 7.67 6.93 -8.18
N PRO A 116 8.47 7.03 -7.11
CA PRO A 116 9.60 6.13 -6.91
C PRO A 116 9.11 4.70 -6.64
N ALA A 117 9.87 3.71 -7.11
CA ALA A 117 9.61 2.32 -6.76
C ALA A 117 9.71 2.12 -5.23
N PRO A 118 8.82 1.33 -4.61
CA PRO A 118 8.89 1.06 -3.18
C PRO A 118 10.20 0.36 -2.80
N ASP A 119 10.85 0.83 -1.75
CA ASP A 119 12.03 0.21 -1.14
C ASP A 119 11.69 -0.46 0.19
N ALA A 120 12.66 -1.10 0.87
CA ALA A 120 12.41 -1.74 2.16
C ALA A 120 11.75 -0.81 3.19
N ALA A 121 12.14 0.47 3.23
CA ALA A 121 11.61 1.42 4.20
C ALA A 121 10.11 1.64 4.01
N ALA A 122 9.64 1.67 2.76
CA ALA A 122 8.22 1.76 2.45
C ALA A 122 7.43 0.54 2.98
N PHE A 123 7.95 -0.69 2.82
CA PHE A 123 7.33 -1.90 3.37
C PHE A 123 7.32 -1.91 4.91
N LEU A 124 8.43 -1.51 5.53
CA LEU A 124 8.53 -1.43 6.99
C LEU A 124 7.57 -0.38 7.57
N THR A 125 7.40 0.75 6.89
CA THR A 125 6.45 1.81 7.28
C THR A 125 5.01 1.28 7.27
N VAL A 126 4.65 0.48 6.26
CA VAL A 126 3.32 -0.15 6.21
C VAL A 126 3.12 -1.13 7.34
N LEU A 127 4.10 -2.01 7.59
CA LEU A 127 4.02 -3.00 8.67
C LEU A 127 3.92 -2.34 10.06
N ALA A 128 4.57 -1.19 10.27
CA ALA A 128 4.48 -0.43 11.52
C ALA A 128 3.08 0.12 11.79
N ALA A 129 2.25 0.29 10.76
CA ALA A 129 0.88 0.78 10.90
C ALA A 129 -0.13 -0.29 11.36
N PHE A 130 0.29 -1.55 11.49
CA PHE A 130 -0.61 -2.64 11.88
C PHE A 130 -0.87 -2.58 13.39
N PRO A 131 -2.10 -2.81 13.85
CA PRO A 131 -2.39 -2.92 15.28
C PRO A 131 -1.80 -4.23 15.86
N ASP A 132 -1.85 -5.34 15.11
CA ASP A 132 -1.24 -6.61 15.51
C ASP A 132 0.22 -6.70 15.08
N GLN A 133 1.12 -6.43 16.03
CA GLN A 133 2.56 -6.53 15.84
C GLN A 133 3.07 -7.96 15.62
N GLY A 134 2.34 -8.98 16.10
CA GLY A 134 2.64 -10.38 15.84
C GLY A 134 2.38 -10.76 14.38
N ALA A 135 1.25 -10.31 13.83
CA ALA A 135 0.98 -10.44 12.40
C ALA A 135 2.00 -9.68 11.54
N ALA A 136 2.32 -8.44 11.90
CA ALA A 136 3.31 -7.63 11.18
C ALA A 136 4.70 -8.31 11.14
N ARG A 137 5.18 -8.85 12.26
CA ARG A 137 6.44 -9.60 12.33
C ARG A 137 6.43 -10.85 11.45
N ARG A 138 5.35 -11.63 11.46
CA ARG A 138 5.20 -12.82 10.61
C ARG A 138 5.26 -12.46 9.12
N ILE A 139 4.48 -11.46 8.71
CA ILE A 139 4.45 -10.99 7.32
C ILE A 139 5.84 -10.47 6.92
N ARG A 140 6.52 -9.72 7.77
CA ARG A 140 7.91 -9.28 7.51
C ARG A 140 8.84 -10.46 7.21
N GLY A 141 8.80 -11.51 8.04
CA GLY A 141 9.59 -12.72 7.84
C GLY A 141 9.26 -13.42 6.52
N ASP A 142 7.99 -13.47 6.14
CA ASP A 142 7.56 -14.03 4.85
C ASP A 142 8.07 -13.20 3.67
N LEU A 143 8.01 -11.87 3.77
CA LEU A 143 8.55 -10.95 2.75
C LEU A 143 10.06 -11.09 2.59
N ALA A 144 10.80 -11.21 3.70
CA ALA A 144 12.25 -11.43 3.66
C ALA A 144 12.61 -12.74 2.96
N ARG A 145 11.94 -13.85 3.31
CA ARG A 145 12.09 -15.14 2.64
C ARG A 145 11.68 -15.10 1.18
N LEU A 146 10.65 -14.33 0.84
CA LEU A 146 10.21 -14.14 -0.54
C LEU A 146 11.26 -13.38 -1.35
N ALA A 147 11.78 -12.26 -0.83
CA ALA A 147 12.83 -11.48 -1.50
C ALA A 147 14.08 -12.32 -1.78
N GLN A 148 14.54 -13.09 -0.79
CA GLN A 148 15.70 -13.97 -0.93
C GLN A 148 15.49 -15.06 -2.00
N ARG A 149 14.31 -15.70 -2.01
CA ARG A 149 14.00 -16.77 -2.99
C ARG A 149 13.80 -16.22 -4.40
N GLN A 150 13.29 -15.00 -4.51
CA GLN A 150 12.85 -14.46 -5.78
C GLN A 150 13.87 -13.57 -6.43
N ALA A 151 14.84 -12.97 -5.75
CA ALA A 151 15.78 -12.04 -6.41
C ALA A 151 16.73 -12.74 -7.40
N ALA A 152 16.75 -12.29 -8.67
CA ALA A 152 17.65 -12.81 -9.70
C ALA A 152 19.11 -12.34 -9.56
N SER A 153 19.35 -11.26 -8.82
CA SER A 153 20.70 -10.74 -8.58
C SER A 153 20.81 -9.96 -7.27
N PRO A 154 22.03 -9.83 -6.69
CA PRO A 154 22.25 -9.02 -5.49
C PRO A 154 21.88 -7.54 -5.66
N ALA A 155 22.02 -6.98 -6.87
CA ALA A 155 21.67 -5.58 -7.15
C ALA A 155 20.16 -5.31 -7.02
N VAL A 156 19.33 -6.27 -7.43
CA VAL A 156 17.86 -6.23 -7.26
C VAL A 156 17.48 -6.40 -5.78
N MET A 157 18.26 -7.17 -5.03
CA MET A 157 18.01 -7.44 -3.61
C MET A 157 18.44 -6.29 -2.68
N ALA A 158 19.45 -5.50 -3.07
CA ALA A 158 20.04 -4.45 -2.22
C ALA A 158 19.01 -3.46 -1.62
N PRO A 159 18.00 -2.95 -2.36
CA PRO A 159 16.96 -2.07 -1.81
C PRO A 159 16.06 -2.74 -0.75
N PHE A 160 16.10 -4.07 -0.64
CA PHE A 160 15.24 -4.88 0.23
C PHE A 160 15.98 -5.57 1.39
N ALA A 161 17.29 -5.35 1.52
CA ALA A 161 18.11 -6.00 2.54
C ALA A 161 17.61 -5.79 3.98
N ALA A 162 17.04 -4.61 4.29
CA ALA A 162 16.52 -4.28 5.61
C ALA A 162 15.29 -5.11 6.03
N LEU A 163 14.60 -5.78 5.08
CA LEU A 163 13.53 -6.72 5.44
C LEU A 163 14.08 -7.94 6.17
N ALA A 164 15.28 -8.41 5.79
CA ALA A 164 15.93 -9.58 6.36
C ALA A 164 16.64 -9.30 7.71
N SER A 165 17.09 -8.07 7.94
CA SER A 165 18.00 -7.74 9.05
C SER A 165 17.36 -7.58 10.44
N ALA A 166 16.04 -7.77 10.59
CA ALA A 166 15.41 -7.77 11.92
C ALA A 166 14.28 -8.81 12.02
N ALA A 167 14.50 -9.95 11.35
CA ALA A 167 13.72 -11.17 11.56
C ALA A 167 14.31 -12.06 12.68
N ASP A 168 15.43 -11.64 13.29
CA ASP A 168 16.05 -12.22 14.49
C ASP A 168 15.62 -11.47 15.76
#